data_AF-A0A6A6DJ87-F1
#
_entry.id   AF-A0A6A6DJ87-F1
#
_cell.length_a   1.000
_cell.length_b   1.000
_cell.length_c   1.000
_cell.angle_alpha   90.00
_cell.angle_beta   90.00
_cell.angle_gamma   90.00
#
_symmetry.space_group_name_H-M   'P 1'
#
loop_
_entity.id
_entity.type
_entity.pdbx_description
1 polymer ?
#
loop_
_entity_poly.entity_id
_entity_poly.type
_entity_poly.pdbx_seq_one_letter_code
_entity_poly.pdbx_strand_id
1 'polypeptide(L)' 'PTCLKESIIIALRKEGKKDYSLLGSYRPIALENILAKVIEKRVADMMAAAAERHELLP' A
#
# COMPACT_ATOMS: atom_id res chain seq x y z
N PRO A 1 6.20 17.43 3.88
CA PRO A 1 5.86 17.28 5.32
C PRO A 1 6.23 15.89 5.81
N THR A 2 6.83 15.77 7.00
CA THR A 2 7.24 14.48 7.59
C THR A 2 6.05 13.59 7.92
N CYS A 3 4.95 14.18 8.41
CA CYS A 3 3.70 13.48 8.75
C CYS A 3 3.04 12.70 7.60
N LEU A 4 3.36 13.01 6.34
CA LEU A 4 2.83 12.29 5.18
C LEU A 4 3.63 11.02 4.85
N LYS A 5 4.78 10.82 5.49
CA LYS A 5 5.67 9.66 5.28
C LYS A 5 5.53 8.61 6.40
N GLU A 6 4.71 8.88 7.40
CA GLU A 6 4.48 7.99 8.54
C GLU A 6 3.43 6.94 8.20
N SER A 7 3.60 5.74 8.75
CA SER A 7 2.65 4.64 8.62
C SER A 7 2.58 3.81 9.90
N ILE A 8 1.43 3.20 10.17
CA ILE A 8 1.23 2.27 11.28
C ILE A 8 1.11 0.87 10.71
N ILE A 9 1.96 -0.05 11.15
CA ILE A 9 1.89 -1.45 10.73
C ILE A 9 0.95 -2.23 11.65
N ILE A 10 -0.06 -2.87 11.08
CA ILE A 10 -1.00 -3.74 11.78
C ILE A 10 -0.86 -5.17 11.24
N ALA A 11 -0.77 -6.15 12.14
CA ALA A 11 -0.76 -7.56 11.78
C ALA A 11 -2.20 -8.08 11.61
N LEU A 12 -2.62 -8.34 10.37
CA LEU A 12 -3.92 -8.93 10.04
C LEU A 12 -3.83 -10.46 9.98
N ARG A 13 -4.73 -11.16 10.65
CA ARG A 13 -4.77 -12.64 10.67
C ARG A 13 -5.02 -13.22 9.26
N LYS A 14 -4.35 -14.32 8.91
CA LYS A 14 -4.77 -15.20 7.82
C LYS A 14 -5.82 -16.20 8.30
N GLU A 15 -6.91 -16.33 7.55
CA GLU A 15 -7.95 -17.33 7.81
C GLU A 15 -7.36 -18.75 7.89
N GLY A 16 -7.89 -19.57 8.79
CA GLY A 16 -7.42 -20.95 8.99
C GLY A 16 -6.08 -21.11 9.74
N LYS A 17 -5.36 -20.02 10.07
CA LYS A 17 -4.13 -20.07 10.88
C LYS A 17 -4.44 -19.61 12.30
N LYS A 18 -4.10 -20.43 13.31
CA LYS A 18 -4.40 -20.17 14.73
C LYS A 18 -3.20 -19.65 15.52
N ASP A 19 -1.98 -20.03 15.13
CA ASP A 19 -0.74 -19.67 15.82
C ASP A 19 -0.11 -18.43 15.18
N TYR A 20 -0.09 -17.31 15.90
CA TYR A 20 0.43 -16.01 15.44
C TYR A 20 1.93 -15.83 15.65
N SER A 21 2.61 -16.77 16.33
CA SER A 21 4.07 -16.74 16.43
C SER A 21 4.76 -17.10 15.10
N LEU A 22 4.03 -17.77 14.21
CA LEU A 22 4.53 -18.18 12.91
C LEU A 22 4.41 -17.04 11.89
N LEU A 23 5.53 -16.69 11.24
CA LEU A 23 5.66 -15.69 10.17
C LEU A 23 4.63 -15.87 9.02
N GLY A 24 4.10 -17.07 8.84
CA GLY A 24 3.10 -17.38 7.81
C GLY A 24 1.64 -17.08 8.19
N SER A 25 1.34 -16.78 9.45
CA SER A 25 -0.03 -16.73 9.98
C SER A 25 -0.69 -15.36 9.96
N TYR A 26 0.06 -14.30 9.67
CA TYR A 26 -0.45 -12.93 9.56
C TYR A 26 0.01 -12.25 8.27
N ARG A 27 -0.61 -11.12 7.95
CA ARG A 27 -0.27 -10.19 6.87
C ARG A 27 -0.01 -8.83 7.51
N PRO A 28 1.21 -8.28 7.46
CA PRO A 28 1.43 -6.90 7.86
C PRO A 28 0.74 -5.98 6.85
N ILE A 29 -0.09 -5.05 7.34
CA ILE A 29 -0.74 -4.02 6.55
C ILE A 29 -0.25 -2.67 7.07
N ALA A 30 0.26 -1.83 6.18
CA ALA A 30 0.61 -0.46 6.50
C ALA A 30 -0.64 0.43 6.36
N LEU A 31 -1.01 1.10 7.45
CA LEU A 31 -1.99 2.18 7.42
C LEU A 31 -1.25 3.49 7.21
N GLU A 32 -1.52 4.09 6.05
CA GLU A 32 -0.93 5.35 5.62
C GLU A 32 -1.86 6.54 5.92
N ASN A 33 -1.30 7.74 5.90
CA ASN A 33 -2.09 8.96 6.00
C ASN A 33 -3.07 9.08 4.80
N ILE A 34 -4.34 9.37 5.07
CA ILE A 34 -5.38 9.47 4.03
C ILE A 34 -5.04 10.53 2.97
N LEU A 35 -4.52 11.70 3.38
CA LEU A 35 -4.12 12.75 2.44
C LEU A 35 -2.95 12.30 1.57
N ALA A 36 -1.98 11.59 2.15
CA ALA A 36 -0.88 11.00 1.38
C ALA A 36 -1.43 10.02 0.33
N LYS A 37 -2.36 9.14 0.71
CA LYS A 37 -2.98 8.17 -0.22
C LYS A 37 -3.73 8.82 -1.38
N VAL A 38 -4.43 9.93 -1.13
CA VAL A 38 -5.13 10.69 -2.17
C VAL A 38 -4.13 11.27 -3.18
N ILE A 39 -3.04 11.87 -2.68
CA ILE A 39 -1.99 12.44 -3.54
C ILE A 39 -1.30 11.33 -4.35
N GLU A 40 -0.94 10.22 -3.71
CA GLU A 40 -0.34 9.06 -4.38
C GLU A 40 -1.23 8.53 -5.50
N LYS A 41 -2.54 8.37 -5.25
CA LYS A 41 -3.48 7.93 -6.28
C LYS A 41 -3.47 8.89 -7.46
N ARG A 42 -3.53 10.20 -7.22
CA ARG A 42 -3.52 11.19 -8.31
C ARG A 42 -2.23 11.12 -9.14
N VAL A 43 -1.08 10.95 -8.49
CA VAL A 43 0.22 10.80 -9.17
C VAL A 43 0.26 9.50 -9.97
N ALA A 44 -0.21 8.39 -9.39
CA ALA A 44 -0.29 7.10 -10.07
C ALA A 44 -1.18 7.16 -11.32
N ASP A 45 -2.35 7.80 -11.23
CA ASP A 45 -3.26 8.00 -12.37
C ASP A 45 -2.57 8.82 -13.49
N MET A 46 -1.82 9.86 -13.12
CA MET A 46 -1.05 10.67 -14.08
C MET A 46 0.05 9.86 -14.75
N MET A 47 0.78 9.05 -13.98
CA MET A 47 1.84 8.19 -14.51
C MET A 47 1.28 7.10 -15.41
N ALA A 48 0.15 6.48 -15.04
CA ALA A 48 -0.52 5.47 -15.86
C ALA A 48 -0.98 6.07 -17.20
N ALA A 49 -1.62 7.24 -17.18
CA ALA A 49 -2.04 7.92 -18.39
C ALA A 49 -0.85 8.34 -19.28
N ALA A 50 0.29 8.71 -18.68
CA ALA A 50 1.51 8.99 -19.43
C ALA A 50 2.12 7.71 -20.03
N ALA A 51 2.16 6.62 -19.26
CA ALA A 51 2.68 5.33 -19.73
C ALA A 51 1.88 4.79 -20.91
N GLU A 52 0.55 4.93 -20.90
CA GLU A 52 -0.32 4.55 -22.01
C GLU A 52 -0.05 5.38 -23.27
N ARG A 53 0.05 6.72 -23.14
CA ARG A 53 0.32 7.62 -24.28
C ARG A 53 1.67 7.38 -24.94
N HIS A 54 2.65 6.90 -24.18
CA HIS A 54 4.01 6.67 -24.67
C HIS A 54 4.30 5.18 -24.94
N GLU A 55 3.27 4.32 -24.96
CA GLU A 55 3.41 2.88 -25.23
C GLU A 55 4.42 2.19 -24.29
N LEU A 56 4.47 2.63 -23.03
CA LEU A 56 5.36 2.11 -21.99
C LEU A 56 4.71 1.02 -21.14
N LEU A 57 3.48 0.63 -21.46
CA LEU A 57 2.81 -0.50 -20.82
C LEU A 57 3.37 -1.81 -21.43
N PRO A 58 3.63 -2.84 -20.62
CA PRO A 58 4.15 -4.14 -21.08
C PRO A 58 3.16 -4.91 -21.98
#